data_AF-A0A3F2RNS4-F1
#
_entry.id   AF-A0A3F2RNS4-F1
#
_cell.length_a   1.000
_cell.length_b   1.000
_cell.length_c   1.000
_cell.angle_alpha   90.00
_cell.angle_beta   90.00
_cell.angle_gamma   90.00
#
_symmetry.space_group_name_H-M   'P 1'
#
loop_
_entity.id
_entity.type
_entity.pdbx_description
1 polymer ?
#
loop_
_entity_poly.entity_id
_entity_poly.type
_entity_poly.pdbx_seq_one_letter_code
_entity_poly.pdbx_strand_id
1 'polypeptide(L)'
;MNDFRFYNENLKRREPWYAGVIRAMPSFKTSSYDLYFQRLQLFWKHLRFLRWRFTQDRAKMKALDALAKRLVPKASKQICIAYGDWNRRTGIKGHASGPVKGFVEALKRRATVIPMDEYRTSITCSCCHQRLKQARLFTKMKRKEDEVGIRQKERLSTKEVKEIVEMARFRNPKLADKKVVLKCTRNALRCTNSGQSMDAKAQVVTDFLQYLENPDVAVAVAVIKALTGVIHHSEASTMMQMEGELQEAAQQLRAFQAADDQATRFHNSIATTAGCQLFLRYVTRCFLEFDDFDLCRSQLIDRGKLFAETSLTSRNRISEVGHNFIRDGMKVMIHGKSRVVIALLREAAKTKNFSVFVTEGRSNGSGVGTAEKLAEVGIPTTVILDSAVAYYMEQVDIVIVGAEGVVENGGIVNSIGTYSIAVIAQALKKQFYVAAESYKFARLYPLTQRDVPQKQMAAISGDLAGGESTDETMKNVTFESPFFDYTPPGYIALMFTDLGVLTPSAVSDELIKLYQ
;
A
#
# COMPACT_ATOMS: atom_id res chain seq x y z
N MET A 1 -19.33 -27.29 6.99
CA MET A 1 -20.71 -27.83 6.92
C MET A 1 -21.65 -26.63 7.01
N ASN A 2 -22.60 -26.45 6.08
CA ASN A 2 -23.44 -25.24 6.06
C ASN A 2 -24.27 -25.12 7.35
N ASP A 3 -23.85 -24.24 8.26
CA ASP A 3 -24.51 -23.99 9.56
C ASP A 3 -26.00 -23.67 9.40
N PHE A 4 -26.36 -23.03 8.28
CA PHE A 4 -27.74 -22.77 7.91
C PHE A 4 -28.58 -24.04 7.68
N ARG A 5 -27.99 -25.08 7.08
CA ARG A 5 -28.67 -26.35 6.79
C ARG A 5 -28.93 -27.12 8.09
N PHE A 6 -27.96 -27.16 8.99
CA PHE A 6 -28.09 -27.78 10.32
C PHE A 6 -29.11 -27.03 11.19
N TYR A 7 -29.14 -25.70 11.10
CA TYR A 7 -30.12 -24.86 11.80
C TYR A 7 -31.55 -25.11 11.28
N ASN A 8 -31.73 -25.13 9.96
CA ASN A 8 -33.05 -25.32 9.31
C ASN A 8 -33.63 -26.72 9.63
N GLU A 9 -32.81 -27.77 9.58
CA GLU A 9 -33.18 -29.13 9.98
C GLU A 9 -33.65 -29.20 11.44
N ASN A 10 -32.93 -28.56 12.37
CA ASN A 10 -33.33 -28.51 13.77
C ASN A 10 -34.62 -27.71 14.01
N LEU A 11 -34.85 -26.64 13.25
CA LEU A 11 -36.06 -25.83 13.36
C LEU A 11 -37.30 -26.61 12.89
N LYS A 12 -37.19 -27.35 11.78
CA LYS A 12 -38.25 -28.24 11.27
C LYS A 12 -38.60 -29.35 12.27
N ARG A 13 -37.64 -29.84 13.05
CA ARG A 13 -37.87 -30.87 14.08
C ARG A 13 -38.54 -30.31 15.33
N ARG A 14 -38.21 -29.08 15.73
CA ARG A 14 -38.76 -28.45 16.93
C ARG A 14 -40.18 -27.90 16.72
N GLU A 15 -40.47 -27.39 15.54
CA GLU A 15 -41.70 -26.65 15.25
C GLU A 15 -42.44 -27.28 14.05
N PRO A 16 -43.43 -28.17 14.28
CA PRO A 16 -44.12 -28.88 13.21
C PRO A 16 -44.84 -27.95 12.22
N TRP A 17 -45.34 -26.81 12.70
CA TRP A 17 -46.01 -25.80 11.87
C TRP A 17 -45.06 -25.16 10.84
N TYR A 18 -43.78 -24.95 11.19
CA TYR A 18 -42.77 -24.41 10.27
C TYR A 18 -42.45 -25.39 9.14
N ALA A 19 -42.36 -26.68 9.45
CA ALA A 19 -42.23 -27.73 8.46
C ALA A 19 -43.46 -27.78 7.52
N GLY A 20 -44.67 -27.56 8.06
CA GLY A 20 -45.91 -27.44 7.28
C GLY A 20 -45.90 -26.26 6.30
N VAL A 21 -45.48 -25.08 6.74
CA VAL A 21 -45.36 -23.88 5.88
C VAL A 21 -44.35 -24.09 4.75
N ILE A 22 -43.22 -24.73 5.02
CA ILE A 22 -42.21 -25.03 3.98
C ILE A 22 -42.72 -26.06 2.98
N ARG A 23 -43.42 -27.11 3.44
CA ARG A 23 -44.00 -28.13 2.53
C ARG A 23 -45.13 -27.58 1.66
N ALA A 24 -45.90 -26.64 2.19
CA ALA A 24 -46.99 -25.98 1.49
C ALA A 24 -46.55 -24.80 0.62
N MET A 25 -45.24 -24.48 0.58
CA MET A 25 -44.71 -23.41 -0.26
C MET A 25 -44.77 -23.86 -1.72
N PRO A 26 -45.55 -23.19 -2.60
CA PRO A 26 -45.63 -23.61 -3.98
C PRO A 26 -44.29 -23.40 -4.69
N SER A 27 -43.98 -24.29 -5.63
CA SER A 27 -42.82 -24.11 -6.52
C SER A 27 -43.01 -22.85 -7.35
N PHE A 28 -41.98 -22.01 -7.41
CA PHE A 28 -41.98 -20.75 -8.15
C PHE A 28 -42.36 -20.91 -9.63
N LYS A 29 -42.17 -22.10 -10.20
CA LYS A 29 -42.49 -22.41 -11.60
C LYS A 29 -43.96 -22.78 -11.86
N THR A 30 -44.74 -23.13 -10.83
CA THR A 30 -46.06 -23.76 -11.00
C THR A 30 -47.23 -23.02 -10.33
N SER A 31 -47.01 -21.93 -9.59
CA SER A 31 -48.09 -21.16 -8.95
C SER A 31 -48.28 -19.78 -9.54
N SER A 32 -49.51 -19.27 -9.50
CA SER A 32 -49.80 -17.86 -9.77
C SER A 32 -49.08 -16.94 -8.76
N TYR A 33 -48.63 -15.78 -9.25
CA TYR A 33 -47.84 -14.84 -8.46
C TYR A 33 -48.57 -14.35 -7.19
N ASP A 34 -49.90 -14.19 -7.24
CA ASP A 34 -50.69 -13.73 -6.10
C ASP A 34 -50.68 -14.72 -4.93
N LEU A 35 -50.80 -16.02 -5.23
CA LEU A 35 -50.77 -17.08 -4.21
C LEU A 35 -49.38 -17.17 -3.56
N TYR A 36 -48.32 -17.01 -4.36
CA TYR A 36 -46.95 -17.00 -3.88
C TYR A 36 -46.71 -15.81 -2.93
N PHE A 37 -47.18 -14.61 -3.31
CA PHE A 37 -46.98 -13.38 -2.53
C PHE A 37 -47.71 -13.41 -1.19
N GLN A 38 -48.96 -13.92 -1.15
CA GLN A 38 -49.70 -14.10 0.11
C GLN A 38 -48.98 -15.06 1.08
N ARG A 39 -48.40 -16.16 0.58
CA ARG A 39 -47.68 -17.14 1.42
C ARG A 39 -46.35 -16.58 1.92
N LEU A 40 -45.67 -15.77 1.10
CA LEU A 40 -44.43 -15.10 1.47
C LEU A 40 -44.65 -14.03 2.56
N GLN A 41 -45.77 -13.30 2.51
CA GLN A 41 -46.18 -12.40 3.61
C GLN A 41 -46.46 -13.13 4.92
N LEU A 42 -47.08 -14.32 4.86
CA LEU A 42 -47.31 -15.19 6.01
C LEU A 42 -45.98 -15.65 6.64
N PHE A 43 -45.02 -16.06 5.81
CA PHE A 43 -43.66 -16.40 6.23
C PHE A 43 -42.94 -15.21 6.90
N TRP A 44 -43.07 -14.01 6.34
CA TRP A 44 -42.48 -12.78 6.88
C TRP A 44 -43.08 -12.33 8.21
N LYS A 45 -44.40 -12.49 8.41
CA LYS A 45 -45.06 -12.16 9.70
C LYS A 45 -44.51 -13.01 10.85
N HIS A 46 -44.23 -14.30 10.61
CA HIS A 46 -43.68 -15.19 11.63
C HIS A 46 -42.15 -15.09 11.82
N LEU A 47 -41.44 -14.43 10.89
CA LEU A 47 -39.99 -14.17 10.94
C LEU A 47 -39.58 -13.15 12.02
N ARG A 48 -40.51 -12.39 12.60
CA ARG A 48 -40.23 -11.45 13.71
C ARG A 48 -39.59 -12.15 14.93
N PHE A 49 -39.88 -13.42 15.16
CA PHE A 49 -39.28 -14.21 16.22
C PHE A 49 -37.78 -14.52 15.98
N LEU A 50 -37.39 -14.77 14.73
CA LEU A 50 -35.97 -14.95 14.34
C LEU A 50 -35.18 -13.66 14.56
N ARG A 51 -35.77 -12.51 14.26
CA ARG A 51 -35.18 -11.18 14.48
C ARG A 51 -34.89 -10.93 15.97
N TRP A 52 -35.74 -11.38 16.88
CA TRP A 52 -35.55 -11.28 18.35
C TRP A 52 -34.35 -12.10 18.85
N ARG A 53 -34.14 -13.30 18.31
CA ARG A 53 -33.00 -14.15 18.66
C ARG A 53 -31.66 -13.60 18.12
N PHE A 54 -31.66 -13.06 16.90
CA PHE A 54 -30.51 -12.36 16.33
C PHE A 54 -30.12 -11.09 17.11
N THR A 55 -31.09 -10.39 17.71
CA THR A 55 -30.79 -9.22 18.57
C THR A 55 -30.14 -9.60 19.90
N GLN A 56 -30.44 -10.77 20.47
CA GLN A 56 -29.79 -11.24 21.71
C GLN A 56 -28.31 -11.57 21.51
N ASP A 57 -27.92 -12.17 20.38
CA ASP A 57 -26.52 -12.49 20.12
C ASP A 57 -25.67 -11.25 19.77
N ARG A 58 -26.28 -10.23 19.14
CA ARG A 58 -25.62 -8.94 18.89
C ARG A 58 -25.32 -8.15 20.17
N ALA A 59 -26.21 -8.22 21.17
CA ALA A 59 -25.99 -7.60 22.48
C ALA A 59 -24.88 -8.31 23.26
N LYS A 60 -24.85 -9.66 23.24
CA LYS A 60 -23.77 -10.46 23.85
C LYS A 60 -22.41 -10.17 23.21
N MET A 61 -22.33 -10.09 21.89
CA MET A 61 -21.07 -9.78 21.19
C MET A 61 -20.57 -8.36 21.50
N LYS A 62 -21.46 -7.37 21.62
CA LYS A 62 -21.09 -6.01 22.06
C LYS A 62 -20.53 -5.99 23.49
N ALA A 63 -21.12 -6.76 24.41
CA ALA A 63 -20.62 -6.87 25.78
C ALA A 63 -19.24 -7.55 25.84
N LEU A 64 -19.02 -8.60 25.03
CA LEU A 64 -17.73 -9.27 24.92
C LEU A 64 -16.65 -8.38 24.30
N ASP A 65 -16.97 -7.60 23.26
CA ASP A 65 -16.06 -6.62 22.66
C ASP A 65 -15.72 -5.49 23.64
N ALA A 66 -16.68 -5.04 24.47
CA ALA A 66 -16.43 -4.06 25.51
C ALA A 66 -15.49 -4.60 26.60
N LEU A 67 -15.66 -5.85 27.01
CA LEU A 67 -14.75 -6.53 27.95
C LEU A 67 -13.35 -6.70 27.34
N ALA A 68 -13.24 -7.09 26.07
CA ALA A 68 -11.96 -7.19 25.37
C ALA A 68 -11.24 -5.84 25.26
N LYS A 69 -11.99 -4.74 25.02
CA LYS A 69 -11.47 -3.36 25.04
C LYS A 69 -10.96 -2.95 26.43
N ARG A 70 -11.63 -3.37 27.51
CA ARG A 70 -11.17 -3.08 28.89
C ARG A 70 -9.88 -3.83 29.23
N LEU A 71 -9.71 -5.06 28.72
CA LEU A 71 -8.49 -5.84 28.92
C LEU A 71 -7.32 -5.38 28.06
N VAL A 72 -7.59 -5.03 26.79
CA VAL A 72 -6.61 -4.54 25.83
C VAL A 72 -7.10 -3.21 25.23
N PRO A 73 -6.81 -2.08 25.91
CA PRO A 73 -7.28 -0.76 25.49
C PRO A 73 -6.71 -0.36 24.12
N LYS A 74 -5.41 -0.56 23.93
CA LYS A 74 -4.69 -0.35 22.66
C LYS A 74 -4.42 -1.71 22.01
N ALA A 75 -4.94 -1.92 20.81
CA ALA A 75 -4.73 -3.17 20.07
C ALA A 75 -3.25 -3.30 19.67
N SER A 76 -2.63 -4.42 20.02
CA SER A 76 -1.25 -4.72 19.65
C SER A 76 -1.05 -6.24 19.57
N LYS A 77 -0.52 -6.71 18.43
CA LYS A 77 -0.18 -8.12 18.22
C LYS A 77 1.00 -8.60 19.11
N GLN A 78 1.71 -7.67 19.74
CA GLN A 78 2.78 -7.97 20.70
C GLN A 78 2.25 -8.38 22.08
N ILE A 79 0.96 -8.12 22.37
CA ILE A 79 0.33 -8.51 23.63
C ILE A 79 -0.10 -9.96 23.51
N CYS A 80 0.45 -10.83 24.37
CA CYS A 80 0.09 -12.24 24.43
C CYS A 80 -0.81 -12.51 25.64
N ILE A 81 -1.97 -13.15 25.41
CA ILE A 81 -2.96 -13.48 26.45
C ILE A 81 -3.17 -14.99 26.47
N ALA A 82 -2.85 -15.62 27.59
CA ALA A 82 -3.15 -17.03 27.79
C ALA A 82 -4.59 -17.21 28.29
N TYR A 83 -5.34 -18.15 27.72
CA TYR A 83 -6.71 -18.45 28.16
C TYR A 83 -6.87 -19.93 28.57
N GLY A 84 -7.44 -20.17 29.75
CA GLY A 84 -7.70 -21.51 30.27
C GLY A 84 -7.80 -21.55 31.80
N ASP A 85 -8.20 -22.68 32.36
CA ASP A 85 -8.24 -22.88 33.82
C ASP A 85 -6.82 -23.15 34.36
N TRP A 86 -6.29 -22.21 35.15
CA TRP A 86 -4.94 -22.30 35.71
C TRP A 86 -4.77 -23.49 36.68
N ASN A 87 -5.85 -23.99 37.29
CA ASN A 87 -5.77 -25.11 38.22
C ASN A 87 -5.68 -26.48 37.52
N ARG A 88 -5.93 -26.55 36.21
CA ARG A 88 -5.83 -27.79 35.42
C ARG A 88 -4.53 -27.79 34.63
N ARG A 89 -3.71 -28.84 34.78
CA ARG A 89 -2.45 -28.99 33.99
C ARG A 89 -2.68 -29.09 32.49
N THR A 90 -3.88 -29.51 32.08
CA THR A 90 -4.30 -29.67 30.69
C THR A 90 -5.47 -28.72 30.32
N GLY A 91 -5.53 -27.54 30.97
CA GLY A 91 -6.38 -26.46 30.49
C GLY A 91 -7.86 -26.82 30.39
N ILE A 92 -8.58 -26.20 29.45
CA ILE A 92 -9.95 -26.59 29.13
C ILE A 92 -9.88 -27.68 28.04
N LYS A 93 -9.79 -28.95 28.45
CA LYS A 93 -9.97 -30.08 27.52
C LYS A 93 -11.43 -30.17 27.07
N GLY A 94 -11.67 -30.02 25.76
CA GLY A 94 -12.99 -30.05 25.12
C GLY A 94 -13.37 -28.74 24.43
N HIS A 95 -14.47 -28.72 23.68
CA HIS A 95 -14.94 -27.50 23.04
C HIS A 95 -15.32 -26.44 24.08
N ALA A 96 -14.64 -25.29 24.05
CA ALA A 96 -15.00 -24.14 24.87
C ALA A 96 -16.48 -23.78 24.68
N SER A 97 -17.16 -23.39 25.76
CA SER A 97 -18.56 -22.96 25.68
C SER A 97 -18.68 -21.74 24.74
N GLY A 98 -19.83 -21.60 24.07
CA GLY A 98 -20.07 -20.52 23.09
C GLY A 98 -19.64 -19.10 23.54
N PRO A 99 -19.91 -18.69 24.79
CA PRO A 99 -19.48 -17.38 25.29
C PRO A 99 -17.96 -17.21 25.36
N VAL A 100 -17.23 -18.27 25.72
CA VAL A 100 -15.76 -18.25 25.80
C VAL A 100 -15.16 -18.19 24.40
N LYS A 101 -15.74 -18.89 23.42
CA LYS A 101 -15.32 -18.79 22.01
C LYS A 101 -15.48 -17.37 21.47
N GLY A 102 -16.64 -16.76 21.67
CA GLY A 102 -16.88 -15.37 21.24
C GLY A 102 -15.95 -14.37 21.91
N PHE A 103 -15.60 -14.60 23.18
CA PHE A 103 -14.65 -13.75 23.89
C PHE A 103 -13.20 -13.91 23.41
N VAL A 104 -12.77 -15.14 23.14
CA VAL A 104 -11.46 -15.43 22.56
C VAL A 104 -11.35 -14.81 21.16
N GLU A 105 -12.40 -14.87 20.34
CA GLU A 105 -12.44 -14.19 19.04
C GLU A 105 -12.34 -12.67 19.17
N ALA A 106 -13.06 -12.06 20.13
CA ALA A 106 -12.97 -10.63 20.41
C ALA A 106 -11.56 -10.20 20.86
N LEU A 107 -10.90 -11.02 21.69
CA LEU A 107 -9.52 -10.78 22.13
C LEU A 107 -8.50 -10.99 21.00
N LYS A 108 -8.68 -12.00 20.13
CA LYS A 108 -7.81 -12.26 18.97
C LYS A 108 -7.76 -11.08 17.98
N ARG A 109 -8.82 -10.26 17.92
CA ARG A 109 -8.83 -9.02 17.12
C ARG A 109 -7.89 -7.94 17.67
N ARG A 110 -7.43 -8.06 18.92
CA ARG A 110 -6.68 -7.01 19.65
C ARG A 110 -5.33 -7.47 20.17
N ALA A 111 -5.15 -8.76 20.41
CA ALA A 111 -3.97 -9.36 21.01
C ALA A 111 -3.77 -10.78 20.48
N THR A 112 -2.56 -11.31 20.63
CA THR A 112 -2.25 -12.72 20.35
C THR A 112 -2.77 -13.57 21.51
N VAL A 113 -3.67 -14.52 21.25
CA VAL A 113 -4.33 -15.32 22.30
C VAL A 113 -3.91 -16.78 22.17
N ILE A 114 -3.32 -17.34 23.23
CA ILE A 114 -2.75 -18.69 23.27
C ILE A 114 -3.48 -19.54 24.32
N PRO A 115 -3.79 -20.82 24.07
CA PRO A 115 -4.34 -21.70 25.10
C PRO A 115 -3.34 -21.97 26.24
N MET A 116 -3.85 -22.11 27.46
CA MET A 116 -3.03 -22.30 28.67
C MET A 116 -2.15 -23.57 28.63
N ASP A 117 -2.58 -24.59 27.88
CA ASP A 117 -1.82 -25.83 27.69
C ASP A 117 -0.56 -25.60 26.87
N GLU A 118 -0.71 -24.89 25.75
CA GLU A 118 0.39 -24.55 24.87
C GLU A 118 1.39 -23.62 25.55
N TYR A 119 0.92 -22.69 26.40
CA TYR A 119 1.78 -21.87 27.24
C TYR A 119 2.60 -22.68 28.27
N ARG A 120 2.10 -23.85 28.71
CA ARG A 120 2.75 -24.69 29.74
C ARG A 120 3.66 -25.77 29.17
N THR A 121 3.30 -26.36 28.04
CA THR A 121 4.00 -27.50 27.44
C THR A 121 4.98 -27.11 26.36
N SER A 122 4.75 -25.96 25.70
CA SER A 122 5.64 -25.53 24.62
C SER A 122 6.69 -24.57 25.16
N ILE A 123 7.96 -24.93 24.96
CA ILE A 123 9.04 -23.97 25.04
C ILE A 123 8.93 -23.00 23.84
N THR A 124 8.13 -23.31 22.79
CA THR A 124 7.98 -22.53 21.56
C THR A 124 6.51 -22.35 21.11
N CYS A 125 6.07 -21.12 20.81
CA CYS A 125 4.71 -20.79 20.35
C CYS A 125 4.28 -21.56 19.08
N SER A 126 3.07 -22.12 18.99
CA SER A 126 2.64 -22.86 17.78
C SER A 126 2.26 -21.98 16.59
N CYS A 127 1.96 -20.69 16.81
CA CYS A 127 1.65 -19.75 15.74
C CYS A 127 2.89 -19.15 15.05
N CYS A 128 4.03 -19.10 15.74
CA CYS A 128 5.26 -18.50 15.21
C CYS A 128 6.54 -19.34 15.46
N HIS A 129 6.41 -20.52 16.03
CA HIS A 129 7.49 -21.49 16.31
C HIS A 129 8.68 -20.99 17.15
N GLN A 130 8.53 -19.90 17.94
CA GLN A 130 9.62 -19.27 18.71
C GLN A 130 9.54 -19.41 20.24
N ARG A 131 10.70 -19.34 20.91
CA ARG A 131 10.92 -19.77 22.31
C ARG A 131 10.35 -18.82 23.40
N LEU A 132 9.45 -19.29 24.26
CA LEU A 132 8.82 -18.57 25.39
C LEU A 132 9.72 -18.60 26.65
N LYS A 133 10.02 -17.45 27.26
CA LYS A 133 10.78 -17.36 28.54
C LYS A 133 9.86 -17.10 29.74
N GLN A 134 10.17 -17.72 30.89
CA GLN A 134 9.40 -17.59 32.15
C GLN A 134 9.65 -16.25 32.86
N ALA A 135 8.59 -15.65 33.41
CA ALA A 135 8.66 -14.55 34.38
C ALA A 135 7.86 -14.89 35.65
N ARG A 136 8.39 -14.55 36.83
CA ARG A 136 7.83 -14.86 38.16
C ARG A 136 6.59 -14.01 38.50
N LEU A 137 5.68 -14.63 39.25
CA LEU A 137 4.36 -14.15 39.70
C LEU A 137 4.41 -13.28 40.96
N PHE A 138 3.45 -12.34 41.12
CA PHE A 138 2.82 -12.08 42.41
C PHE A 138 1.33 -11.69 42.31
N THR A 139 0.64 -11.93 43.43
CA THR A 139 -0.77 -11.74 43.90
C THR A 139 -1.79 -12.87 43.74
N LYS A 140 -2.34 -13.26 44.89
CA LYS A 140 -3.42 -14.23 45.14
C LYS A 140 -4.62 -13.37 45.59
N MET A 141 -5.79 -13.46 44.95
CA MET A 141 -7.01 -12.87 45.54
C MET A 141 -7.52 -13.80 46.64
N LYS A 142 -7.67 -13.27 47.86
CA LYS A 142 -8.34 -13.93 49.00
C LYS A 142 -9.87 -13.80 48.89
N ARG A 143 -10.60 -14.60 49.70
CA ARG A 143 -12.07 -14.74 49.70
C ARG A 143 -12.79 -13.42 50.06
N LYS A 144 -14.08 -13.40 49.73
CA LYS A 144 -15.00 -12.25 49.78
C LYS A 144 -15.46 -11.82 51.18
N GLU A 145 -14.86 -12.34 52.25
CA GLU A 145 -15.28 -12.06 53.63
C GLU A 145 -14.50 -10.90 54.28
N ASP A 146 -13.41 -10.44 53.66
CA ASP A 146 -12.53 -9.39 54.22
C ASP A 146 -12.65 -8.01 53.51
N GLU A 147 -13.73 -7.75 52.75
CA GLU A 147 -13.94 -6.46 52.07
C GLU A 147 -14.45 -5.39 53.06
N VAL A 148 -13.53 -4.76 53.80
CA VAL A 148 -13.76 -3.41 54.35
C VAL A 148 -12.80 -2.44 53.68
N GLY A 149 -13.36 -1.58 52.83
CA GLY A 149 -12.77 -0.29 52.48
C GLY A 149 -12.03 -0.21 51.15
N ILE A 150 -12.76 -0.10 50.04
CA ILE A 150 -12.34 0.79 48.95
C ILE A 150 -13.54 1.66 48.56
N ARG A 151 -13.36 2.96 48.79
CA ARG A 151 -14.34 4.04 48.72
C ARG A 151 -15.08 4.10 47.38
N GLN A 152 -16.37 4.40 47.51
CA GLN A 152 -17.31 4.80 46.47
C GLN A 152 -16.77 5.93 45.60
N LYS A 153 -17.03 5.83 44.30
CA LYS A 153 -17.29 7.00 43.44
C LYS A 153 -18.67 6.82 42.82
N GLU A 154 -19.39 7.92 42.74
CA GLU A 154 -20.84 8.02 42.84
C GLU A 154 -21.64 7.59 41.60
N ARG A 155 -22.83 7.04 41.91
CA ARG A 155 -24.05 6.85 41.10
C ARG A 155 -23.90 6.25 39.69
N LEU A 156 -24.05 4.92 39.65
CA LEU A 156 -24.41 4.17 38.45
C LEU A 156 -25.78 4.62 37.91
N SER A 157 -25.88 4.75 36.59
CA SER A 157 -27.13 5.10 35.90
C SER A 157 -28.20 4.01 36.09
N THR A 158 -29.48 4.39 36.04
CA THR A 158 -30.63 3.45 36.14
C THR A 158 -30.60 2.34 35.09
N LYS A 159 -29.86 2.52 33.99
CA LYS A 159 -29.56 1.48 32.99
C LYS A 159 -28.57 0.44 33.49
N GLU A 160 -27.48 0.88 34.13
CA GLU A 160 -26.45 -0.01 34.69
C GLU A 160 -27.00 -0.82 35.88
N VAL A 161 -27.87 -0.22 36.70
CA VAL A 161 -28.55 -0.94 37.78
C VAL A 161 -29.51 -2.00 37.22
N LYS A 162 -30.24 -1.72 36.13
CA LYS A 162 -31.10 -2.71 35.46
C LYS A 162 -30.30 -3.85 34.84
N GLU A 163 -29.17 -3.55 34.21
CA GLU A 163 -28.26 -4.56 33.66
C GLU A 163 -27.63 -5.43 34.76
N ILE A 164 -27.27 -4.87 35.91
CA ILE A 164 -26.75 -5.61 37.06
C ILE A 164 -27.82 -6.54 37.67
N VAL A 165 -29.08 -6.07 37.75
CA VAL A 165 -30.22 -6.88 38.22
C VAL A 165 -30.57 -8.01 37.23
N GLU A 166 -30.45 -7.76 35.92
CA GLU A 166 -30.61 -8.79 34.88
C GLU A 166 -29.49 -9.83 34.93
N MET A 167 -28.25 -9.39 35.16
CA MET A 167 -27.07 -10.26 35.33
C MET A 167 -27.18 -11.17 36.56
N ALA A 168 -27.89 -10.75 37.62
CA ALA A 168 -28.14 -11.57 38.80
C ALA A 168 -29.10 -12.75 38.53
N ARG A 169 -30.01 -12.62 37.56
CA ARG A 169 -30.95 -13.69 37.16
C ARG A 169 -30.28 -14.82 36.37
N PHE A 170 -29.07 -14.61 35.87
CA PHE A 170 -28.30 -15.61 35.11
C PHE A 170 -27.29 -16.40 35.96
N ARG A 171 -27.40 -16.37 37.30
CA ARG A 171 -26.62 -17.26 38.17
C ARG A 171 -27.02 -18.72 37.93
N ASN A 172 -26.25 -19.39 37.07
CA ASN A 172 -26.32 -20.83 36.92
C ASN A 172 -25.72 -21.48 38.19
N PRO A 173 -26.52 -22.19 39.01
CA PRO A 173 -26.05 -22.73 40.29
C PRO A 173 -24.90 -23.74 40.14
N LYS A 174 -24.69 -24.30 38.94
CA LYS A 174 -23.57 -25.22 38.63
C LYS A 174 -22.20 -24.54 38.47
N LEU A 175 -22.14 -23.21 38.51
CA LEU A 175 -20.91 -22.42 38.36
C LEU A 175 -20.55 -21.60 39.60
N ALA A 176 -21.39 -21.59 40.64
CA ALA A 176 -21.16 -20.81 41.86
C ALA A 176 -19.86 -21.21 42.61
N ASP A 177 -19.48 -22.49 42.52
CA ASP A 177 -18.33 -23.05 43.24
C ASP A 177 -17.03 -23.15 42.41
N LYS A 178 -17.04 -22.72 41.14
CA LYS A 178 -15.87 -22.83 40.25
C LYS A 178 -15.17 -21.49 40.10
N LYS A 179 -14.02 -21.35 40.76
CA LYS A 179 -13.10 -20.20 40.69
C LYS A 179 -12.66 -19.93 39.24
N VAL A 180 -13.36 -19.06 38.52
CA VAL A 180 -12.83 -18.43 37.29
C VAL A 180 -12.15 -17.14 37.70
N VAL A 181 -10.84 -17.21 37.94
CA VAL A 181 -10.01 -16.04 38.24
C VAL A 181 -9.51 -15.46 36.93
N LEU A 182 -10.08 -14.34 36.48
CA LEU A 182 -9.53 -13.53 35.40
C LEU A 182 -8.50 -12.57 36.00
N LYS A 183 -7.22 -12.91 35.88
CA LYS A 183 -6.12 -12.04 36.32
C LYS A 183 -5.51 -11.34 35.09
N CYS A 184 -5.71 -10.03 34.98
CA CYS A 184 -5.05 -9.19 33.99
C CYS A 184 -3.74 -8.68 34.59
N THR A 185 -2.60 -9.22 34.16
CA THR A 185 -1.28 -8.69 34.56
C THR A 185 -0.76 -7.75 33.47
N ARG A 186 -0.45 -6.51 33.84
CA ARG A 186 0.52 -5.70 33.09
C ARG A 186 1.89 -6.31 33.32
N ASN A 187 2.32 -7.17 32.40
CA ASN A 187 3.72 -7.50 32.12
C ASN A 187 3.72 -8.04 30.69
N ALA A 188 4.16 -7.19 29.75
CA ALA A 188 4.36 -7.59 28.37
C ALA A 188 5.57 -8.54 28.32
N LEU A 189 5.35 -9.78 27.88
CA LEU A 189 6.46 -10.63 27.44
C LEU A 189 6.99 -10.02 26.15
N ARG A 190 8.20 -9.44 26.22
CA ARG A 190 8.91 -8.92 25.05
C ARG A 190 9.55 -10.09 24.32
N CYS A 191 9.23 -10.28 23.04
CA CYS A 191 10.07 -11.06 22.15
C CYS A 191 11.32 -10.22 21.87
N THR A 192 12.46 -10.56 22.47
CA THR A 192 13.73 -9.90 22.15
C THR A 192 14.28 -10.51 20.87
N ASN A 193 13.71 -10.07 19.75
CA ASN A 193 14.44 -9.68 18.54
C ASN A 193 13.62 -8.65 17.75
N SER A 194 13.21 -7.59 18.44
CA SER A 194 12.80 -6.32 17.83
C SER A 194 13.88 -5.25 17.99
N GLY A 195 15.14 -5.65 18.18
CA GLY A 195 16.31 -4.78 18.01
C GLY A 195 16.81 -4.90 16.59
N GLN A 196 17.28 -6.08 16.20
CA GLN A 196 17.97 -6.25 14.91
C GLN A 196 17.06 -6.24 13.65
N SER A 197 15.77 -6.62 13.74
CA SER A 197 14.88 -6.58 12.56
C SER A 197 14.12 -5.27 12.36
N MET A 198 14.21 -4.33 13.31
CA MET A 198 13.74 -2.94 13.12
C MET A 198 14.89 -2.06 12.63
N ASP A 199 16.13 -2.32 13.06
CA ASP A 199 17.31 -1.61 12.57
C ASP A 199 17.56 -1.89 11.08
N ALA A 200 17.49 -3.15 10.61
CA ALA A 200 17.65 -3.45 9.18
C ALA A 200 16.50 -2.88 8.31
N LYS A 201 15.27 -2.79 8.84
CA LYS A 201 14.10 -2.19 8.16
C LYS A 201 14.20 -0.68 7.99
N ALA A 202 14.87 0.00 8.94
CA ALA A 202 15.18 1.41 8.81
C ALA A 202 16.38 1.62 7.87
N GLN A 203 17.39 0.76 7.94
CA GLN A 203 18.64 0.92 7.23
C GLN A 203 18.49 1.03 5.70
N VAL A 204 17.74 0.13 5.04
CA VAL A 204 17.62 0.14 3.57
C VAL A 204 16.96 1.44 3.06
N VAL A 205 15.96 1.91 3.80
CA VAL A 205 15.27 3.16 3.50
C VAL A 205 16.18 4.37 3.76
N THR A 206 16.92 4.36 4.87
CA THR A 206 17.89 5.41 5.20
C THR A 206 19.01 5.48 4.16
N ASP A 207 19.59 4.35 3.76
CA ASP A 207 20.62 4.28 2.72
C ASP A 207 20.07 4.79 1.38
N PHE A 208 18.83 4.42 1.04
CA PHE A 208 18.15 4.92 -0.15
C PHE A 208 17.98 6.45 -0.13
N LEU A 209 17.56 7.01 1.00
CA LEU A 209 17.43 8.47 1.16
C LEU A 209 18.78 9.18 1.08
N GLN A 210 19.83 8.61 1.69
CA GLN A 210 21.19 9.15 1.61
C GLN A 210 21.70 9.19 0.17
N TYR A 211 21.43 8.15 -0.63
CA TYR A 211 21.82 8.17 -2.04
C TYR A 211 21.05 9.23 -2.86
N LEU A 212 19.84 9.60 -2.43
CA LEU A 212 19.03 10.63 -3.08
C LEU A 212 19.38 12.06 -2.70
N GLU A 213 20.18 12.28 -1.65
CA GLU A 213 20.74 13.61 -1.34
C GLU A 213 21.57 14.14 -2.51
N ASN A 214 22.19 13.24 -3.28
CA ASN A 214 22.91 13.58 -4.49
C ASN A 214 21.94 13.87 -5.65
N PRO A 215 21.88 15.12 -6.17
CA PRO A 215 20.88 15.52 -7.18
C PRO A 215 21.10 14.87 -8.55
N ASP A 216 22.32 14.40 -8.81
CA ASP A 216 22.69 13.75 -10.07
C ASP A 216 22.29 12.28 -10.14
N VAL A 217 21.99 11.65 -9.00
CA VAL A 217 21.62 10.24 -8.94
C VAL A 217 20.16 10.08 -9.36
N ALA A 218 19.90 9.10 -10.24
CA ALA A 218 18.55 8.73 -10.61
C ALA A 218 17.90 7.86 -9.53
N VAL A 219 16.58 7.94 -9.39
CA VAL A 219 15.85 7.19 -8.35
C VAL A 219 16.07 5.68 -8.50
N ALA A 220 16.03 5.15 -9.72
CA ALA A 220 16.30 3.74 -9.99
C ALA A 220 17.72 3.31 -9.58
N VAL A 221 18.71 4.20 -9.73
CA VAL A 221 20.09 3.95 -9.30
C VAL A 221 20.20 3.92 -7.78
N ALA A 222 19.53 4.84 -7.09
CA ALA A 222 19.47 4.83 -5.63
C ALA A 222 18.83 3.53 -5.10
N VAL A 223 17.77 3.04 -5.75
CA VAL A 223 17.17 1.73 -5.43
C VAL A 223 18.18 0.60 -5.58
N ILE A 224 18.88 0.55 -6.72
CA ILE A 224 19.83 -0.53 -7.02
C ILE A 224 21.03 -0.48 -6.09
N LYS A 225 21.53 0.70 -5.75
CA LYS A 225 22.59 0.87 -4.73
C LYS A 225 22.13 0.40 -3.36
N ALA A 226 20.92 0.75 -2.94
CA ALA A 226 20.36 0.29 -1.66
C ALA A 226 20.22 -1.25 -1.64
N LEU A 227 19.67 -1.86 -2.69
CA LEU A 227 19.54 -3.32 -2.80
C LEU A 227 20.91 -4.03 -2.89
N THR A 228 21.89 -3.43 -3.58
CA THR A 228 23.27 -3.93 -3.59
C THR A 228 23.91 -3.84 -2.20
N GLY A 229 23.60 -2.79 -1.44
CA GLY A 229 23.96 -2.66 -0.03
C GLY A 229 23.39 -3.79 0.82
N VAL A 230 22.13 -4.20 0.59
CA VAL A 230 21.54 -5.38 1.26
C VAL A 230 22.34 -6.64 0.96
N ILE A 231 22.74 -6.87 -0.30
CA ILE A 231 23.57 -8.02 -0.67
C ILE A 231 24.94 -7.97 0.03
N HIS A 232 25.53 -6.78 0.18
CA HIS A 232 26.82 -6.65 0.84
C HIS A 232 26.76 -7.02 2.33
N HIS A 233 25.69 -6.66 3.02
CA HIS A 233 25.52 -6.90 4.46
C HIS A 233 24.80 -8.21 4.80
N SER A 234 24.26 -8.92 3.79
CA SER A 234 23.53 -10.18 4.00
C SER A 234 24.44 -11.29 4.56
N GLU A 235 23.94 -12.02 5.56
CA GLU A 235 24.57 -13.24 6.08
C GLU A 235 23.96 -14.52 5.46
N ALA A 236 23.15 -14.37 4.39
CA ALA A 236 22.52 -15.50 3.74
C ALA A 236 23.56 -16.49 3.19
N SER A 237 23.31 -17.78 3.39
CA SER A 237 24.12 -18.89 2.88
C SER A 237 23.48 -19.62 1.70
N THR A 238 22.25 -19.24 1.33
CA THR A 238 21.49 -19.86 0.24
C THR A 238 20.90 -18.79 -0.66
N MET A 239 20.79 -19.10 -1.96
CA MET A 239 20.16 -18.21 -2.95
C MET A 239 18.71 -17.89 -2.58
N MET A 240 17.95 -18.88 -2.08
CA MET A 240 16.55 -18.71 -1.69
C MET A 240 16.40 -17.72 -0.52
N GLN A 241 17.29 -17.76 0.47
CA GLN A 241 17.27 -16.80 1.57
C GLN A 241 17.62 -15.40 1.08
N MET A 242 18.65 -15.25 0.24
CA MET A 242 19.02 -13.96 -0.34
C MET A 242 17.90 -13.36 -1.20
N GLU A 243 17.21 -14.19 -1.99
CA GLU A 243 16.05 -13.74 -2.76
C GLU A 243 14.93 -13.25 -1.84
N GLY A 244 14.66 -13.97 -0.75
CA GLY A 244 13.68 -13.55 0.26
C GLY A 244 14.02 -12.21 0.90
N GLU A 245 15.29 -12.01 1.30
CA GLU A 245 15.77 -10.75 1.88
C GLU A 245 15.63 -9.59 0.88
N LEU A 246 15.97 -9.81 -0.39
CA LEU A 246 15.84 -8.81 -1.45
C LEU A 246 14.38 -8.49 -1.78
N GLN A 247 13.49 -9.49 -1.81
CA GLN A 247 12.06 -9.29 -2.01
C GLN A 247 11.46 -8.48 -0.85
N GLU A 248 11.85 -8.78 0.40
CA GLU A 248 11.43 -8.01 1.56
C GLU A 248 11.94 -6.56 1.50
N ALA A 249 13.21 -6.34 1.15
CA ALA A 249 13.79 -5.01 0.97
C ALA A 249 13.09 -4.23 -0.16
N ALA A 250 12.80 -4.87 -1.28
CA ALA A 250 12.06 -4.27 -2.40
C ALA A 250 10.63 -3.91 -2.00
N GLN A 251 9.95 -4.74 -1.19
CA GLN A 251 8.63 -4.43 -0.64
C GLN A 251 8.70 -3.23 0.32
N GLN A 252 9.76 -3.12 1.13
CA GLN A 252 9.95 -1.98 2.03
C GLN A 252 10.14 -0.67 1.25
N LEU A 253 10.99 -0.66 0.22
CA LEU A 253 11.19 0.52 -0.64
C LEU A 253 9.90 0.94 -1.37
N ARG A 254 9.07 -0.04 -1.78
CA ARG A 254 7.75 0.24 -2.36
C ARG A 254 6.73 0.72 -1.33
N ALA A 255 6.78 0.20 -0.10
CA ALA A 255 5.85 0.52 0.98
C ALA A 255 6.20 1.82 1.71
N PHE A 256 7.45 2.30 1.63
CA PHE A 256 7.96 3.54 2.23
C PHE A 256 7.33 4.82 1.61
N GLN A 257 6.08 4.75 1.16
CA GLN A 257 5.45 5.82 0.40
C GLN A 257 4.62 6.83 1.22
N ALA A 258 4.61 6.77 2.57
CA ALA A 258 3.64 7.56 3.32
C ALA A 258 3.97 7.83 4.81
N ALA A 259 5.12 8.45 5.14
CA ALA A 259 5.36 8.83 6.54
C ALA A 259 5.86 10.25 6.81
N ASP A 260 6.75 10.84 5.98
CA ASP A 260 7.39 12.10 6.39
C ASP A 260 7.20 13.30 5.47
N ASP A 261 6.90 14.40 6.15
CA ASP A 261 6.61 15.75 5.70
C ASP A 261 7.75 16.41 4.92
N GLN A 262 7.34 17.28 3.99
CA GLN A 262 8.08 18.39 3.37
C GLN A 262 9.35 18.14 2.54
N ALA A 263 10.18 17.12 2.82
CA ALA A 263 11.42 16.86 2.07
C ALA A 263 11.28 15.81 0.93
N THR A 264 10.19 15.04 0.92
CA THR A 264 9.96 13.84 0.08
C THR A 264 9.12 14.13 -1.18
N ARG A 265 9.35 15.29 -1.82
CA ARG A 265 8.56 15.77 -2.98
C ARG A 265 8.74 14.96 -4.28
N PHE A 266 9.68 13.99 -4.35
CA PHE A 266 10.05 13.31 -5.59
C PHE A 266 10.28 11.78 -5.46
N HIS A 267 9.42 11.05 -4.75
CA HIS A 267 9.45 9.59 -4.80
C HIS A 267 8.44 9.04 -5.79
N ASN A 268 8.89 8.90 -7.03
CA ASN A 268 8.14 8.35 -8.15
C ASN A 268 7.90 6.86 -7.90
N SER A 269 6.68 6.52 -7.47
CA SER A 269 6.25 5.14 -7.21
C SER A 269 6.61 4.21 -8.38
N ILE A 270 6.51 4.72 -9.61
CA ILE A 270 6.75 3.95 -10.83
C ILE A 270 8.24 3.68 -11.04
N ALA A 271 9.11 4.70 -10.95
CA ALA A 271 10.55 4.51 -11.14
C ALA A 271 11.18 3.62 -10.05
N THR A 272 10.73 3.76 -8.79
CA THR A 272 11.15 2.87 -7.70
C THR A 272 10.67 1.44 -7.94
N THR A 273 9.41 1.27 -8.37
CA THR A 273 8.86 -0.06 -8.67
C THR A 273 9.58 -0.72 -9.83
N ALA A 274 9.83 0.02 -10.92
CA ALA A 274 10.57 -0.45 -12.09
C ALA A 274 11.98 -0.87 -11.71
N GLY A 275 12.73 -0.01 -10.99
CA GLY A 275 14.08 -0.33 -10.51
C GLY A 275 14.12 -1.59 -9.64
N CYS A 276 13.19 -1.74 -8.69
CA CYS A 276 13.09 -2.95 -7.87
C CYS A 276 12.77 -4.20 -8.73
N GLN A 277 11.86 -4.10 -9.70
CA GLN A 277 11.49 -5.24 -10.55
C GLN A 277 12.64 -5.67 -11.47
N LEU A 278 13.32 -4.70 -12.09
CA LEU A 278 14.50 -4.94 -12.93
C LEU A 278 15.61 -5.62 -12.12
N PHE A 279 15.90 -5.11 -10.92
CA PHE A 279 16.94 -5.69 -10.07
C PHE A 279 16.60 -7.11 -9.60
N LEU A 280 15.37 -7.36 -9.16
CA LEU A 280 14.97 -8.71 -8.75
C LEU A 280 15.07 -9.72 -9.90
N ARG A 281 14.70 -9.32 -11.12
CA ARG A 281 14.83 -10.18 -12.30
C ARG A 281 16.27 -10.45 -12.65
N TYR A 282 17.10 -9.42 -12.55
CA TYR A 282 18.53 -9.55 -12.71
C TYR A 282 19.13 -10.58 -11.75
N VAL A 283 18.73 -10.50 -10.48
CA VAL A 283 19.15 -11.44 -9.44
C VAL A 283 18.70 -12.87 -9.77
N THR A 284 17.44 -13.06 -10.14
CA THR A 284 16.94 -14.38 -10.56
C THR A 284 17.74 -14.94 -11.75
N ARG A 285 18.13 -14.10 -12.71
CA ARG A 285 18.93 -14.54 -13.86
C ARG A 285 20.36 -14.92 -13.46
N CYS A 286 21.01 -14.15 -12.59
CA CYS A 286 22.32 -14.51 -12.06
C CYS A 286 22.33 -15.88 -11.37
N PHE A 287 21.26 -16.20 -10.62
CA PHE A 287 21.12 -17.51 -9.97
C PHE A 287 21.00 -18.68 -10.94
N LEU A 288 20.61 -18.44 -12.20
CA LEU A 288 20.57 -19.46 -13.24
C LEU A 288 21.90 -19.57 -14.00
N GLU A 289 22.73 -18.52 -13.98
CA GLU A 289 24.01 -18.47 -14.69
C GLU A 289 25.16 -19.11 -13.89
N PHE A 290 25.11 -19.10 -12.56
CA PHE A 290 26.20 -19.55 -11.69
C PHE A 290 25.73 -20.55 -10.62
N ASP A 291 26.46 -21.65 -10.47
CA ASP A 291 26.19 -22.67 -9.43
C ASP A 291 26.79 -22.30 -8.06
N ASP A 292 27.88 -21.52 -8.04
CA ASP A 292 28.57 -21.10 -6.82
C ASP A 292 27.95 -19.81 -6.24
N PHE A 293 27.58 -19.89 -4.96
CA PHE A 293 26.92 -18.80 -4.25
C PHE A 293 27.83 -17.58 -4.02
N ASP A 294 29.10 -17.81 -3.66
CA ASP A 294 30.03 -16.69 -3.36
C ASP A 294 30.42 -15.96 -4.66
N LEU A 295 30.59 -16.72 -5.74
CA LEU A 295 30.78 -16.16 -7.08
C LEU A 295 29.55 -15.37 -7.52
N CYS A 296 28.34 -15.92 -7.36
CA CYS A 296 27.10 -15.22 -7.70
C CYS A 296 26.96 -13.92 -6.91
N ARG A 297 27.29 -13.93 -5.61
CA ARG A 297 27.23 -12.76 -4.74
C ARG A 297 28.17 -11.65 -5.21
N SER A 298 29.42 -11.98 -5.50
CA SER A 298 30.39 -11.00 -6.01
C SER A 298 29.97 -10.43 -7.36
N GLN A 299 29.50 -11.28 -8.28
CA GLN A 299 28.98 -10.86 -9.58
C GLN A 299 27.77 -9.91 -9.45
N LEU A 300 26.83 -10.18 -8.54
CA LEU A 300 25.69 -9.30 -8.31
C LEU A 300 26.12 -7.89 -7.86
N ILE A 301 27.14 -7.81 -7.00
CA ILE A 301 27.68 -6.52 -6.53
C ILE A 301 28.36 -5.77 -7.68
N ASP A 302 29.20 -6.45 -8.45
CA ASP A 302 29.92 -5.83 -9.56
C ASP A 302 28.96 -5.34 -10.66
N ARG A 303 27.95 -6.14 -10.94
CA ARG A 303 26.89 -5.79 -11.89
C ARG A 303 26.01 -4.64 -11.38
N GLY A 304 25.73 -4.59 -10.07
CA GLY A 304 25.04 -3.45 -9.44
C GLY A 304 25.82 -2.13 -9.53
N LYS A 305 27.16 -2.19 -9.37
CA LYS A 305 28.05 -1.03 -9.58
C LYS A 305 28.05 -0.60 -11.05
N LEU A 306 28.21 -1.55 -11.98
CA LEU A 306 28.19 -1.29 -13.42
C LEU A 306 26.88 -0.63 -13.86
N PHE A 307 25.75 -1.04 -13.30
CA PHE A 307 24.46 -0.42 -13.57
C PHE A 307 24.44 1.06 -13.15
N ALA A 308 24.97 1.38 -11.96
CA ALA A 308 25.02 2.75 -11.46
C ALA A 308 25.88 3.65 -12.35
N GLU A 309 27.02 3.14 -12.83
CA GLU A 309 27.90 3.85 -13.77
C GLU A 309 27.22 4.05 -15.14
N THR A 310 26.64 2.98 -15.69
CA THR A 310 25.94 3.02 -16.98
C THR A 310 24.78 4.03 -16.96
N SER A 311 24.05 4.11 -15.85
CA SER A 311 22.94 5.05 -15.69
C SER A 311 23.37 6.52 -15.78
N LEU A 312 24.56 6.87 -15.30
CA LEU A 312 25.11 8.22 -15.45
C LEU A 312 25.43 8.52 -16.91
N THR A 313 26.04 7.56 -17.62
CA THR A 313 26.37 7.69 -19.05
C THR A 313 25.15 7.71 -19.96
N SER A 314 24.03 7.10 -19.54
CA SER A 314 22.79 6.99 -20.31
C SER A 314 22.24 8.36 -20.72
N ARG A 315 22.31 9.36 -19.83
CA ARG A 315 21.87 10.73 -20.12
C ARG A 315 22.69 11.38 -21.25
N ASN A 316 24.01 11.13 -21.26
CA ASN A 316 24.90 11.67 -22.28
C ASN A 316 24.61 11.02 -23.64
N ARG A 317 24.46 9.69 -23.68
CA ARG A 317 24.08 8.95 -24.90
C ARG A 317 22.76 9.43 -25.48
N ILE A 318 21.74 9.66 -24.64
CA ILE A 318 20.45 10.19 -25.12
C ILE A 318 20.62 11.59 -25.73
N SER A 319 21.49 12.42 -25.14
CA SER A 319 21.77 13.76 -25.64
C SER A 319 22.50 13.71 -26.99
N GLU A 320 23.48 12.80 -27.15
CA GLU A 320 24.22 12.53 -28.40
C GLU A 320 23.32 12.01 -29.53
N VAL A 321 22.27 11.26 -29.22
CA VAL A 321 21.32 10.80 -30.23
C VAL A 321 20.29 11.91 -30.53
N GLY A 322 19.75 12.52 -29.48
CA GLY A 322 18.64 13.45 -29.57
C GLY A 322 18.97 14.81 -30.16
N HIS A 323 20.21 15.31 -30.00
CA HIS A 323 20.58 16.64 -30.52
C HIS A 323 20.43 16.74 -32.04
N ASN A 324 20.51 15.62 -32.77
CA ASN A 324 20.36 15.57 -34.23
C ASN A 324 18.96 15.92 -34.74
N PHE A 325 17.93 15.75 -33.89
CA PHE A 325 16.54 16.06 -34.25
C PHE A 325 16.19 17.54 -34.16
N ILE A 326 17.00 18.32 -33.45
CA ILE A 326 16.87 19.78 -33.39
C ILE A 326 17.63 20.37 -34.57
N ARG A 327 17.06 21.38 -35.23
CA ARG A 327 17.69 22.12 -36.34
C ARG A 327 17.79 23.59 -35.99
N ASP A 328 18.63 24.30 -36.73
CA ASP A 328 18.82 25.74 -36.57
C ASP A 328 17.50 26.48 -36.88
N GLY A 329 17.17 27.47 -36.06
CA GLY A 329 15.94 28.27 -36.15
C GLY A 329 14.67 27.59 -35.64
N MET A 330 14.71 26.36 -35.12
CA MET A 330 13.52 25.67 -34.63
C MET A 330 13.00 26.27 -33.32
N LYS A 331 11.68 26.14 -33.10
CA LYS A 331 11.03 26.40 -31.81
C LYS A 331 10.61 25.10 -31.16
N VAL A 332 11.19 24.80 -30.00
CA VAL A 332 10.97 23.55 -29.27
C VAL A 332 10.06 23.82 -28.07
N MET A 333 9.04 23.00 -27.85
CA MET A 333 8.24 23.06 -26.62
C MET A 333 8.61 21.94 -25.65
N ILE A 334 8.73 22.27 -24.36
CA ILE A 334 9.00 21.31 -23.29
C ILE A 334 7.99 21.47 -22.14
N HIS A 335 7.80 20.40 -21.38
CA HIS A 335 6.89 20.38 -20.24
C HIS A 335 7.59 19.96 -18.94
N GLY A 336 7.41 20.78 -17.90
CA GLY A 336 7.95 20.54 -16.57
C GLY A 336 9.49 20.46 -16.53
N LYS A 337 10.00 19.85 -15.47
CA LYS A 337 11.44 19.67 -15.24
C LYS A 337 11.89 18.26 -15.60
N SER A 338 12.67 18.15 -16.66
CA SER A 338 13.32 16.89 -17.05
C SER A 338 14.84 17.06 -17.18
N ARG A 339 15.59 16.28 -16.40
CA ARG A 339 17.06 16.26 -16.42
C ARG A 339 17.61 15.86 -17.80
N VAL A 340 16.97 14.88 -18.45
CA VAL A 340 17.40 14.36 -19.76
C VAL A 340 17.14 15.38 -20.86
N VAL A 341 15.98 16.04 -20.83
CA VAL A 341 15.64 17.07 -21.83
C VAL A 341 16.57 18.29 -21.70
N ILE A 342 16.86 18.74 -20.48
CA ILE A 342 17.82 19.83 -20.27
C ILE A 342 19.21 19.45 -20.82
N ALA A 343 19.69 18.23 -20.58
CA ALA A 343 20.98 17.76 -21.10
C ALA A 343 20.99 17.72 -22.64
N LEU A 344 19.92 17.19 -23.25
CA LEU A 344 19.76 17.13 -24.70
C LEU A 344 19.76 18.53 -25.33
N LEU A 345 18.99 19.47 -24.78
CA LEU A 345 18.95 20.85 -25.27
C LEU A 345 20.30 21.56 -25.09
N ARG A 346 21.00 21.30 -23.99
CA ARG A 346 22.35 21.84 -23.74
C ARG A 346 23.35 21.34 -24.78
N GLU A 347 23.33 20.05 -25.12
CA GLU A 347 24.18 19.50 -26.18
C GLU A 347 23.82 20.07 -27.55
N ALA A 348 22.53 20.25 -27.85
CA ALA A 348 22.10 20.87 -29.10
C ALA A 348 22.56 22.33 -29.22
N ALA A 349 22.52 23.09 -28.13
CA ALA A 349 22.89 24.51 -28.11
C ALA A 349 24.37 24.78 -28.43
N LYS A 350 25.25 23.79 -28.29
CA LYS A 350 26.66 23.91 -28.70
C LYS A 350 26.82 24.10 -30.22
N THR A 351 25.87 23.63 -31.01
CA THR A 351 25.98 23.56 -32.48
C THR A 351 24.88 24.29 -33.23
N LYS A 352 23.76 24.61 -32.57
CA LYS A 352 22.52 25.07 -33.20
C LYS A 352 21.89 26.19 -32.40
N ASN A 353 21.30 27.16 -33.08
CA ASN A 353 20.51 28.22 -32.46
C ASN A 353 19.03 27.86 -32.56
N PHE A 354 18.32 27.81 -31.45
CA PHE A 354 16.89 27.51 -31.39
C PHE A 354 16.29 28.20 -30.18
N SER A 355 14.96 28.33 -30.15
CA SER A 355 14.24 28.86 -28.99
C SER A 355 13.35 27.81 -28.34
N VAL A 356 13.08 27.99 -27.04
CA VAL A 356 12.35 27.00 -26.24
C VAL A 356 11.15 27.64 -25.55
N PHE A 357 9.98 27.02 -25.71
CA PHE A 357 8.80 27.30 -24.91
C PHE A 357 8.72 26.31 -23.75
N VAL A 358 8.58 26.81 -22.53
CA VAL A 358 8.50 26.00 -21.30
C VAL A 358 7.17 26.26 -20.63
N THR A 359 6.37 25.23 -20.39
CA THR A 359 5.14 25.38 -19.60
C THR A 359 5.46 25.57 -18.11
N GLU A 360 4.72 26.41 -17.38
CA GLU A 360 4.92 26.63 -15.93
C GLU A 360 4.81 25.34 -15.09
N GLY A 361 3.91 24.43 -15.45
CA GLY A 361 3.69 23.15 -14.78
C GLY A 361 3.17 23.34 -13.36
N ARG A 362 1.93 23.81 -13.21
CA ARG A 362 1.34 24.29 -11.93
C ARG A 362 1.44 23.32 -10.75
N SER A 363 1.39 22.00 -10.99
CA SER A 363 1.48 20.99 -9.95
C SER A 363 2.78 21.05 -9.15
N ASN A 364 3.90 21.30 -9.84
CA ASN A 364 5.24 21.29 -9.26
C ASN A 364 5.95 22.66 -9.36
N GLY A 365 5.40 23.63 -10.10
CA GLY A 365 6.02 24.93 -10.41
C GLY A 365 7.38 24.80 -11.12
N SER A 366 7.66 23.62 -11.68
CA SER A 366 9.02 23.22 -12.06
C SER A 366 9.48 23.81 -13.40
N GLY A 367 8.56 24.38 -14.16
CA GLY A 367 8.83 25.01 -15.46
C GLY A 367 9.74 26.24 -15.33
N VAL A 368 9.50 27.09 -14.33
CA VAL A 368 10.29 28.32 -14.12
C VAL A 368 11.76 27.98 -13.87
N GLY A 369 12.04 27.08 -12.93
CA GLY A 369 13.41 26.64 -12.65
C GLY A 369 14.06 25.84 -13.79
N THR A 370 13.28 25.37 -14.77
CA THR A 370 13.81 24.75 -16.00
C THR A 370 14.19 25.82 -17.01
N ALA A 371 13.37 26.88 -17.15
CA ALA A 371 13.68 28.02 -17.99
C ALA A 371 14.95 28.75 -17.52
N GLU A 372 15.11 28.95 -16.20
CA GLU A 372 16.33 29.54 -15.62
C GLU A 372 17.59 28.77 -16.04
N LYS A 373 17.57 27.44 -15.92
CA LYS A 373 18.71 26.57 -16.30
C LYS A 373 19.03 26.58 -17.79
N LEU A 374 18.04 26.83 -18.64
CA LEU A 374 18.25 26.93 -20.09
C LEU A 374 18.74 28.33 -20.47
N ALA A 375 18.27 29.36 -19.78
CA ALA A 375 18.74 30.73 -19.93
C ALA A 375 20.22 30.87 -19.51
N GLU A 376 20.65 30.18 -18.44
CA GLU A 376 22.06 30.10 -18.03
C GLU A 376 22.98 29.53 -19.14
N VAL A 377 22.45 28.64 -19.98
CA VAL A 377 23.17 28.05 -21.12
C VAL A 377 23.18 28.99 -22.34
N GLY A 378 22.41 30.07 -22.31
CA GLY A 378 22.28 31.04 -23.41
C GLY A 378 21.19 30.69 -24.43
N ILE A 379 20.26 29.79 -24.10
CA ILE A 379 19.15 29.42 -24.98
C ILE A 379 17.99 30.40 -24.76
N PRO A 380 17.45 31.06 -25.81
CA PRO A 380 16.25 31.89 -25.69
C PRO A 380 15.04 31.08 -25.21
N THR A 381 14.59 31.30 -23.97
CA THR A 381 13.49 30.57 -23.36
C THR A 381 12.31 31.47 -22.99
N THR A 382 11.10 31.03 -23.29
CA THR A 382 9.85 31.72 -22.92
C THR A 382 9.01 30.79 -22.06
N VAL A 383 8.61 31.26 -20.88
CA VAL A 383 7.68 30.53 -20.01
C VAL A 383 6.24 30.83 -20.43
N ILE A 384 5.43 29.80 -20.61
CA ILE A 384 4.02 29.89 -21.00
C ILE A 384 3.13 29.27 -19.92
N LEU A 385 1.90 29.78 -19.82
CA LEU A 385 0.86 29.20 -18.98
C LEU A 385 0.46 27.81 -19.52
N ASP A 386 0.08 26.90 -18.62
CA ASP A 386 -0.36 25.55 -19.01
C ASP A 386 -1.61 25.60 -19.91
N SER A 387 -2.49 26.60 -19.73
CA SER A 387 -3.68 26.83 -20.56
C SER A 387 -3.37 27.47 -21.91
N ALA A 388 -2.21 28.11 -22.07
CA ALA A 388 -1.81 28.81 -23.29
C ALA A 388 -1.07 27.90 -24.30
N VAL A 389 -0.89 26.62 -23.99
CA VAL A 389 -0.19 25.64 -24.85
C VAL A 389 -0.73 25.64 -26.27
N ALA A 390 -2.06 25.58 -26.43
CA ALA A 390 -2.68 25.51 -27.76
C ALA A 390 -2.42 26.77 -28.60
N TYR A 391 -2.36 27.94 -27.96
CA TYR A 391 -2.08 29.21 -28.65
C TYR A 391 -0.66 29.26 -29.21
N TYR A 392 0.33 28.80 -28.43
CA TYR A 392 1.73 28.81 -28.87
C TYR A 392 2.10 27.61 -29.76
N MET A 393 1.34 26.51 -29.71
CA MET A 393 1.65 25.28 -30.45
C MET A 393 1.72 25.49 -31.97
N GLU A 394 0.97 26.44 -32.53
CA GLU A 394 1.06 26.76 -33.97
C GLU A 394 2.48 27.17 -34.38
N GLN A 395 3.16 27.93 -33.52
CA GLN A 395 4.52 28.42 -33.73
C GLN A 395 5.60 27.38 -33.41
N VAL A 396 5.26 26.32 -32.69
CA VAL A 396 6.19 25.26 -32.27
C VAL A 396 6.42 24.29 -33.42
N ASP A 397 7.66 23.87 -33.61
CA ASP A 397 8.01 22.88 -34.63
C ASP A 397 7.95 21.45 -34.07
N ILE A 398 8.51 21.26 -32.88
CA ILE A 398 8.60 19.96 -32.20
C ILE A 398 8.35 20.10 -30.71
N VAL A 399 7.78 19.06 -30.12
CA VAL A 399 7.58 18.93 -28.67
C VAL A 399 8.53 17.85 -28.14
N ILE A 400 9.26 18.15 -27.08
CA ILE A 400 10.14 17.19 -26.41
C ILE A 400 9.78 17.15 -24.93
N VAL A 401 9.36 15.99 -24.43
CA VAL A 401 9.03 15.79 -23.01
C VAL A 401 9.93 14.73 -22.37
N GLY A 402 10.06 14.79 -21.05
CA GLY A 402 10.63 13.69 -20.29
C GLY A 402 9.59 12.61 -19.99
N ALA A 403 10.05 11.49 -19.42
CA ALA A 403 9.17 10.51 -18.79
C ALA A 403 9.69 10.14 -17.40
N GLU A 404 8.76 9.85 -16.49
CA GLU A 404 9.08 9.23 -15.21
C GLU A 404 9.10 7.72 -15.30
N GLY A 405 8.22 7.16 -16.11
CA GLY A 405 8.15 5.74 -16.43
C GLY A 405 7.64 5.54 -17.85
N VAL A 406 8.15 4.52 -18.52
CA VAL A 406 7.64 4.06 -19.82
C VAL A 406 6.93 2.73 -19.59
N VAL A 407 5.69 2.63 -20.04
CA VAL A 407 4.85 1.45 -19.82
C VAL A 407 4.97 0.45 -20.97
N GLU A 408 4.43 -0.75 -20.77
CA GLU A 408 4.68 -1.91 -21.65
C GLU A 408 4.13 -1.76 -23.08
N ASN A 409 3.09 -0.93 -23.27
CA ASN A 409 2.59 -0.59 -24.61
C ASN A 409 3.35 0.57 -25.28
N GLY A 410 4.45 1.05 -24.71
CA GLY A 410 5.22 2.18 -25.22
C GLY A 410 4.58 3.54 -24.92
N GLY A 411 3.54 3.61 -24.10
CA GLY A 411 3.08 4.88 -23.53
C GLY A 411 3.99 5.38 -22.41
N ILE A 412 3.78 6.62 -21.96
CA ILE A 412 4.60 7.23 -20.91
C ILE A 412 3.74 7.68 -19.73
N VAL A 413 4.35 7.69 -18.55
CA VAL A 413 3.82 8.37 -17.38
C VAL A 413 4.75 9.53 -17.04
N ASN A 414 4.19 10.73 -16.96
CA ASN A 414 4.94 11.94 -16.64
C ASN A 414 4.09 12.93 -15.83
N SER A 415 4.64 14.10 -15.51
CA SER A 415 3.93 15.20 -14.85
C SER A 415 2.62 15.55 -15.57
N ILE A 416 1.60 15.86 -14.77
CA ILE A 416 0.27 16.27 -15.25
C ILE A 416 0.35 17.42 -16.25
N GLY A 417 -0.28 17.24 -17.41
CA GLY A 417 -0.24 18.17 -18.54
C GLY A 417 0.53 17.62 -19.75
N THR A 418 1.28 16.54 -19.58
CA THR A 418 1.95 15.88 -20.71
C THR A 418 0.95 15.33 -21.72
N TYR A 419 -0.13 14.71 -21.24
CA TYR A 419 -1.16 14.14 -22.11
C TYR A 419 -1.92 15.23 -22.88
N SER A 420 -2.24 16.37 -22.24
CA SER A 420 -2.94 17.46 -22.92
C SER A 420 -2.07 18.08 -24.03
N ILE A 421 -0.78 18.28 -23.77
CA ILE A 421 0.18 18.75 -24.78
C ILE A 421 0.27 17.75 -25.94
N ALA A 422 0.31 16.44 -25.66
CA ALA A 422 0.37 15.40 -26.68
C ALA A 422 -0.86 15.40 -27.59
N VAL A 423 -2.06 15.56 -27.02
CA VAL A 423 -3.32 15.66 -27.78
C VAL A 423 -3.31 16.91 -28.68
N ILE A 424 -2.90 18.06 -28.14
CA ILE A 424 -2.83 19.32 -28.89
C ILE A 424 -1.80 19.23 -30.01
N ALA A 425 -0.63 18.64 -29.74
CA ALA A 425 0.42 18.43 -30.74
C ALA A 425 -0.08 17.54 -31.88
N GLN A 426 -0.77 16.44 -31.57
CA GLN A 426 -1.33 15.56 -32.61
C GLN A 426 -2.42 16.27 -33.43
N ALA A 427 -3.30 17.05 -32.80
CA ALA A 427 -4.34 17.81 -33.50
C ALA A 427 -3.75 18.84 -34.49
N LEU A 428 -2.63 19.48 -34.12
CA LEU A 428 -1.90 20.43 -34.95
C LEU A 428 -0.78 19.79 -35.79
N LYS A 429 -0.72 18.46 -35.83
CA LYS A 429 0.25 17.65 -36.59
C LYS A 429 1.71 18.00 -36.30
N LYS A 430 2.00 18.38 -35.06
CA LYS A 430 3.37 18.61 -34.56
C LYS A 430 3.94 17.30 -34.02
N GLN A 431 5.25 17.11 -34.21
CA GLN A 431 5.91 15.88 -33.75
C GLN A 431 6.12 15.93 -32.24
N PHE A 432 5.72 14.84 -31.56
CA PHE A 432 5.85 14.69 -30.12
C PHE A 432 6.87 13.62 -29.79
N TYR A 433 8.00 14.04 -29.22
CA TYR A 433 9.12 13.20 -28.86
C TYR A 433 9.26 13.07 -27.34
N VAL A 434 9.80 11.93 -26.92
CA VAL A 434 10.03 11.64 -25.51
C VAL A 434 11.51 11.32 -25.31
N ALA A 435 12.14 11.91 -24.30
CA ALA A 435 13.47 11.51 -23.85
C ALA A 435 13.37 10.75 -22.52
N ALA A 436 13.77 9.49 -22.51
CA ALA A 436 13.68 8.61 -21.35
C ALA A 436 14.81 7.58 -21.32
N GLU A 437 15.35 7.32 -20.14
CA GLU A 437 16.33 6.27 -19.93
C GLU A 437 15.68 4.89 -19.90
N SER A 438 16.37 3.87 -20.41
CA SER A 438 15.91 2.47 -20.53
C SER A 438 15.51 1.86 -19.19
N TYR A 439 16.20 2.24 -18.11
CA TYR A 439 15.89 1.77 -16.75
C TYR A 439 14.55 2.29 -16.20
N LYS A 440 13.87 3.21 -16.90
CA LYS A 440 12.52 3.66 -16.56
C LYS A 440 11.42 2.81 -17.19
N PHE A 441 11.79 1.81 -17.98
CA PHE A 441 10.84 0.89 -18.57
C PHE A 441 10.23 0.02 -17.45
N ALA A 442 8.93 0.15 -17.26
CA ALA A 442 8.19 -0.46 -16.19
C ALA A 442 7.19 -1.47 -16.75
N ARG A 443 7.09 -2.64 -16.11
CA ARG A 443 6.07 -3.63 -16.43
C ARG A 443 4.72 -3.23 -15.82
N LEU A 444 4.13 -2.21 -16.43
CA LEU A 444 2.83 -1.65 -16.11
C LEU A 444 2.07 -1.50 -17.42
N TYR A 445 0.77 -1.77 -17.41
CA TYR A 445 -0.08 -1.66 -18.60
C TYR A 445 -1.38 -0.91 -18.23
N PRO A 446 -1.33 0.43 -18.13
CA PRO A 446 -2.52 1.22 -17.84
C PRO A 446 -3.44 1.24 -19.05
N LEU A 447 -4.73 0.96 -18.85
CA LEU A 447 -5.75 1.05 -19.90
C LEU A 447 -6.36 2.45 -19.92
N THR A 448 -6.41 3.09 -18.76
CA THR A 448 -6.98 4.41 -18.54
C THR A 448 -6.09 5.25 -17.62
N GLN A 449 -6.36 6.56 -17.57
CA GLN A 449 -5.69 7.48 -16.64
C GLN A 449 -5.83 7.08 -15.16
N ARG A 450 -6.87 6.30 -14.81
CA ARG A 450 -7.14 5.87 -13.43
C ARG A 450 -6.26 4.70 -12.99
N ASP A 451 -5.67 3.99 -13.93
CA ASP A 451 -4.84 2.81 -13.65
C ASP A 451 -3.40 3.21 -13.28
N VAL A 452 -3.04 4.48 -13.48
CA VAL A 452 -1.77 5.03 -13.04
C VAL A 452 -1.80 5.18 -11.52
N PRO A 453 -0.80 4.64 -10.79
CA PRO A 453 -0.70 4.86 -9.35
C PRO A 453 -0.58 6.36 -9.03
N GLN A 454 -1.63 6.94 -8.44
CA GLN A 454 -1.67 8.36 -8.08
C GLN A 454 -1.22 8.58 -6.62
N LYS A 455 -0.48 9.66 -6.39
CA LYS A 455 -0.36 10.28 -5.05
C LYS A 455 -1.35 11.45 -5.03
N GLN A 456 -2.26 11.51 -4.06
CA GLN A 456 -3.16 12.66 -3.96
C GLN A 456 -2.38 13.89 -3.44
N MET A 457 -2.48 15.03 -4.14
CA MET A 457 -2.06 16.32 -3.58
C MET A 457 -3.08 16.77 -2.54
N ALA A 458 -2.66 16.90 -1.29
CA ALA A 458 -3.39 17.71 -0.30
C ALA A 458 -3.14 19.23 -0.49
N ALA A 459 -2.22 19.61 -1.39
CA ALA A 459 -1.60 20.94 -1.41
C ALA A 459 -2.29 21.98 -2.31
N ILE A 460 -3.29 21.61 -3.13
CA ILE A 460 -4.06 22.62 -3.90
C ILE A 460 -4.80 23.58 -2.96
N SER A 461 -5.11 23.11 -1.75
CA SER A 461 -5.73 23.91 -0.69
C SER A 461 -4.87 25.09 -0.24
N GLY A 462 -3.53 25.03 -0.35
CA GLY A 462 -2.67 26.05 0.26
C GLY A 462 -2.57 27.36 -0.51
N ASP A 463 -2.47 27.30 -1.84
CA ASP A 463 -2.25 28.49 -2.69
C ASP A 463 -3.56 29.05 -3.29
N LEU A 464 -4.61 28.23 -3.43
CA LEU A 464 -5.94 28.69 -3.84
C LEU A 464 -6.82 29.10 -2.64
N ALA A 465 -6.60 28.53 -1.46
CA ALA A 465 -7.17 29.03 -0.22
C ALA A 465 -6.06 29.79 0.53
N GLY A 466 -5.90 31.07 0.19
CA GLY A 466 -5.20 32.00 1.06
C GLY A 466 -5.88 31.97 2.43
N GLY A 467 -5.29 31.23 3.37
CA GLY A 467 -5.85 31.00 4.70
C GLY A 467 -6.99 29.98 4.73
N GLU A 468 -7.18 29.35 5.89
CA GLU A 468 -8.36 28.54 6.19
C GLU A 468 -9.62 29.33 5.83
N SER A 469 -10.26 28.98 4.71
CA SER A 469 -11.49 29.64 4.31
C SER A 469 -12.57 29.29 5.33
N THR A 470 -12.85 30.22 6.25
CA THR A 470 -13.96 30.19 7.22
C THR A 470 -15.32 30.41 6.54
N ASP A 471 -15.48 29.96 5.29
CA ASP A 471 -16.64 30.25 4.46
C ASP A 471 -17.45 28.96 4.24
N GLU A 472 -18.68 28.95 4.75
CA GLU A 472 -19.59 27.79 4.69
C GLU A 472 -19.89 27.33 3.24
N THR A 473 -19.66 28.21 2.26
CA THR A 473 -19.85 27.99 0.82
C THR A 473 -18.85 27.02 0.21
N MET A 474 -17.63 26.89 0.77
CA MET A 474 -16.58 25.99 0.28
C MET A 474 -16.76 24.53 0.73
N LYS A 475 -17.78 24.22 1.56
CA LYS A 475 -18.05 22.84 2.03
C LYS A 475 -18.36 21.85 0.89
N ASN A 476 -18.83 22.34 -0.26
CA ASN A 476 -19.16 21.53 -1.43
C ASN A 476 -18.06 21.49 -2.50
N VAL A 477 -16.92 22.15 -2.28
CA VAL A 477 -15.83 22.21 -3.26
C VAL A 477 -14.73 21.24 -2.85
N THR A 478 -14.51 20.23 -3.67
CA THR A 478 -13.39 19.29 -3.50
C THR A 478 -12.26 19.66 -4.44
N PHE A 479 -11.08 19.93 -3.88
CA PHE A 479 -9.87 20.18 -4.66
C PHE A 479 -9.13 18.87 -4.88
N GLU A 480 -9.06 18.43 -6.13
CA GLU A 480 -8.30 17.24 -6.53
C GLU A 480 -7.39 17.60 -7.72
N SER A 481 -6.13 17.20 -7.65
CA SER A 481 -5.21 17.23 -8.79
C SER A 481 -4.34 15.99 -8.72
N PRO A 482 -4.27 15.20 -9.81
CA PRO A 482 -3.26 14.17 -9.95
C PRO A 482 -1.88 14.82 -10.09
N PHE A 483 -0.84 14.08 -9.73
CA PHE A 483 0.56 14.48 -10.01
C PHE A 483 1.00 14.04 -11.39
N PHE A 484 0.54 12.86 -11.83
CA PHE A 484 0.99 12.22 -13.06
C PHE A 484 -0.18 11.95 -13.99
N ASP A 485 0.08 12.04 -15.28
CA ASP A 485 -0.80 11.56 -16.33
C ASP A 485 -0.13 10.47 -17.16
N TYR A 486 -0.95 9.68 -17.84
CA TYR A 486 -0.55 8.66 -18.78
C TYR A 486 -0.75 9.18 -20.21
N THR A 487 0.28 9.14 -21.03
CA THR A 487 0.17 9.46 -22.46
C THR A 487 0.23 8.17 -23.28
N PRO A 488 -0.85 7.80 -23.99
CA PRO A 488 -0.87 6.62 -24.85
C PRO A 488 0.18 6.67 -25.96
N PRO A 489 0.66 5.51 -26.43
CA PRO A 489 1.70 5.44 -27.47
C PRO A 489 1.29 6.08 -28.80
N GLY A 490 -0.01 6.15 -29.12
CA GLY A 490 -0.51 6.72 -30.38
C GLY A 490 -0.24 8.21 -30.58
N TYR A 491 0.14 8.93 -29.52
CA TYR A 491 0.54 10.34 -29.59
C TYR A 491 2.06 10.52 -29.72
N ILE A 492 2.84 9.46 -29.50
CA ILE A 492 4.30 9.53 -29.41
C ILE A 492 4.89 9.13 -30.76
N ALA A 493 5.68 10.02 -31.35
CA ALA A 493 6.35 9.75 -32.61
C ALA A 493 7.58 8.86 -32.40
N LEU A 494 8.51 9.31 -31.55
CA LEU A 494 9.77 8.63 -31.26
C LEU A 494 10.19 8.84 -29.80
N MET A 495 10.91 7.85 -29.27
CA MET A 495 11.55 7.90 -27.96
C MET A 495 13.07 7.89 -28.10
N PHE A 496 13.73 8.87 -27.48
CA PHE A 496 15.18 8.92 -27.35
C PHE A 496 15.59 8.21 -26.07
N THR A 497 16.30 7.10 -26.23
CA THR A 497 16.78 6.28 -25.13
C THR A 497 18.28 6.00 -25.29
N ASP A 498 18.91 5.47 -24.25
CA ASP A 498 20.31 5.03 -24.25
C ASP A 498 20.56 3.81 -25.14
N LEU A 499 19.49 3.09 -25.52
CA LEU A 499 19.51 2.02 -26.53
C LEU A 499 19.43 2.58 -27.97
N GLY A 500 19.18 3.89 -28.12
CA GLY A 500 18.98 4.56 -29.40
C GLY A 500 17.56 5.14 -29.53
N VAL A 501 17.19 5.43 -30.79
CA VAL A 501 15.86 5.96 -31.11
C VAL A 501 14.89 4.79 -31.29
N LEU A 502 13.88 4.74 -30.43
CA LEU A 502 12.87 3.67 -30.42
C LEU A 502 11.51 4.22 -30.86
N THR A 503 10.74 3.39 -31.57
CA THR A 503 9.30 3.58 -31.74
C THR A 503 8.57 3.03 -30.51
N PRO A 504 7.34 3.48 -30.20
CA PRO A 504 6.59 2.94 -29.07
C PRO A 504 6.43 1.41 -29.11
N SER A 505 6.29 0.81 -30.31
CA SER A 505 6.22 -0.65 -30.46
C SER A 505 7.53 -1.34 -30.09
N ALA A 506 8.69 -0.77 -30.48
CA ALA A 506 10.00 -1.33 -30.18
C ALA A 506 10.31 -1.34 -28.67
N VAL A 507 9.71 -0.44 -27.89
CA VAL A 507 9.81 -0.48 -26.42
C VAL A 507 9.27 -1.78 -25.85
N SER A 508 8.18 -2.30 -26.40
CA SER A 508 7.60 -3.58 -25.99
C SER A 508 8.57 -4.73 -26.26
N ASP A 509 9.21 -4.73 -27.42
CA ASP A 509 10.20 -5.75 -27.79
C ASP A 509 11.43 -5.72 -26.86
N GLU A 510 11.93 -4.53 -26.52
CA GLU A 510 13.05 -4.37 -25.57
C GLU A 510 12.66 -4.79 -24.14
N LEU A 511 11.44 -4.47 -23.71
CA LEU A 511 10.89 -4.97 -22.45
C LEU A 511 10.83 -6.50 -22.43
N ILE A 512 10.36 -7.13 -23.51
CA ILE A 512 10.33 -8.59 -23.61
C ILE A 512 11.75 -9.16 -23.49
N LYS A 513 12.76 -8.59 -24.16
CA LYS A 513 14.16 -9.03 -24.05
C LYS A 513 14.75 -8.85 -22.64
N LEU A 514 14.34 -7.81 -21.93
CA LEU A 514 14.79 -7.55 -20.55
C LEU A 514 14.17 -8.51 -19.53
N TYR A 515 12.99 -9.07 -19.83
CA TYR A 515 12.22 -9.90 -18.91
C TYR A 515 12.12 -11.39 -19.30
N GLN A 516 12.58 -11.78 -20.50
CA GLN A 516 12.87 -13.17 -20.89
C GLN A 516 14.25 -13.58 -20.37
#